data_AF-A0A9X1V2B0-F1
#
_entry.id   AF-A0A9X1V2B0-F1
#
_cell.length_a   1.000
_cell.length_b   1.000
_cell.length_c   1.000
_cell.angle_alpha   90.00
_cell.angle_beta   90.00
_cell.angle_gamma   90.00
#
_symmetry.space_group_name_H-M   'P 1'
#
loop_
_entity.id
_entity.type
_entity.pdbx_description
1 polymer ?
#
loop_
_entity_poly.entity_id
_entity_poly.type
_entity_poly.pdbx_seq_one_letter_code
_entity_poly.pdbx_strand_id
1 'polypeptide(L)'
;MNPIVKRAIVGGIVSTMVMASGTIILGQISGYKAMDLLQHSMSGINMLCNTVILGSTTILALMLTLLGLSRSSDSRLTKRHYKDVLMIAKSDTILIVIAVITFLMFNLPISESEQVGKSWYQMIYYSSLGMASILGGGFVAVVMMLYGTITNVILIVGLGKKDHPLISDKGAEQAEKKDKEMEEEKKQAQNA
;
A
#
# COMPACT_ATOMS: atom_id res chain seq x y z
N MET A 1 -0.06 -16.09 -5.12
CA MET A 1 -0.11 -14.70 -4.59
C MET A 1 -0.59 -14.77 -3.13
N ASN A 2 0.03 -14.05 -2.21
CA ASN A 2 -0.34 -14.08 -0.78
C ASN A 2 -1.81 -13.59 -0.61
N PRO A 3 -2.67 -14.24 0.20
CA PRO A 3 -4.04 -13.79 0.44
C PRO A 3 -4.16 -12.31 0.84
N ILE A 4 -3.18 -11.76 1.57
CA ILE A 4 -3.13 -10.33 1.94
C ILE A 4 -3.02 -9.45 0.70
N VAL A 5 -2.06 -9.77 -0.17
CA VAL A 5 -1.82 -9.07 -1.43
C VAL A 5 -3.05 -9.16 -2.34
N LYS A 6 -3.70 -10.34 -2.40
CA LYS A 6 -4.91 -10.52 -3.21
C LYS A 6 -6.05 -9.62 -2.72
N ARG A 7 -6.29 -9.55 -1.41
CA ARG A 7 -7.31 -8.66 -0.81
C ARG A 7 -6.97 -7.19 -1.01
N ALA A 8 -5.70 -6.82 -0.86
CA ALA A 8 -5.24 -5.46 -1.07
C ALA A 8 -5.40 -4.99 -2.52
N ILE A 9 -5.05 -5.83 -3.50
CA ILE A 9 -5.26 -5.53 -4.92
C ILE A 9 -6.75 -5.37 -5.22
N VAL A 10 -7.61 -6.24 -4.69
CA VAL A 10 -9.06 -6.11 -4.85
C VAL A 10 -9.56 -4.80 -4.23
N GLY A 11 -9.11 -4.46 -3.03
CA GLY A 11 -9.45 -3.19 -2.37
C GLY A 11 -9.04 -1.99 -3.23
N GLY A 12 -7.81 -1.98 -3.75
CA GLY A 12 -7.33 -0.92 -4.63
C GLY A 12 -8.12 -0.80 -5.93
N ILE A 13 -8.41 -1.93 -6.59
CA ILE A 13 -9.22 -1.95 -7.82
C ILE A 13 -10.62 -1.39 -7.54
N VAL A 14 -11.26 -1.83 -6.45
CA VAL A 14 -12.58 -1.33 -6.06
C VAL A 14 -12.53 0.17 -5.78
N SER A 15 -11.52 0.66 -5.04
CA SER A 15 -11.36 2.09 -4.79
C SER A 15 -11.13 2.89 -6.07
N THR A 16 -10.29 2.42 -6.99
CA THR A 16 -10.10 3.06 -8.29
C THR A 16 -11.40 3.09 -9.09
N MET A 17 -12.17 2.00 -9.11
CA MET A 17 -13.46 1.97 -9.81
C MET A 17 -14.47 2.95 -9.20
N VAL A 18 -14.53 3.04 -7.87
CA VAL A 18 -15.41 3.99 -7.18
C VAL A 18 -15.00 5.43 -7.50
N MET A 19 -13.70 5.76 -7.44
CA MET A 19 -13.20 7.09 -7.80
C MET A 19 -13.45 7.40 -9.29
N ALA A 20 -13.19 6.45 -10.18
CA ALA A 20 -13.42 6.59 -11.60
C ALA A 20 -14.91 6.74 -11.94
N SER A 21 -15.81 6.10 -11.19
CA SER A 21 -17.26 6.23 -11.40
C SER A 21 -17.76 7.66 -11.22
N GLY A 22 -17.10 8.44 -10.36
CA GLY A 22 -17.38 9.88 -10.22
C GLY A 22 -17.24 10.63 -11.54
N THR A 23 -16.28 10.23 -12.39
CA THR A 23 -16.08 10.83 -13.72
C THR A 23 -17.22 10.53 -14.69
N ILE A 24 -17.80 9.33 -14.60
CA ILE A 24 -18.89 8.88 -15.46
C ILE A 24 -20.19 9.59 -15.07
N ILE A 25 -20.42 9.77 -13.76
CA ILE A 25 -21.61 10.45 -13.21
C ILE A 25 -21.64 11.92 -13.63
N LEU A 26 -20.48 12.58 -13.72
CA LEU A 26 -20.37 14.00 -14.08
C LEU A 26 -20.62 14.27 -15.59
N GLY A 27 -20.60 13.24 -16.44
CA GLY A 27 -20.89 13.37 -17.88
C GLY A 27 -19.80 14.09 -18.70
N GLN A 28 -20.12 14.40 -19.97
CA GLN A 28 -19.21 15.13 -20.85
C GLN A 28 -19.25 16.64 -20.57
N ILE A 29 -18.07 17.21 -20.32
CA ILE A 29 -17.91 18.63 -19.98
C ILE A 29 -17.33 19.36 -21.19
N SER A 30 -17.87 20.54 -21.53
CA SER A 30 -17.32 21.36 -22.60
C SER A 30 -15.90 21.87 -22.26
N GLY A 31 -15.06 22.11 -23.27
CA GLY A 31 -13.66 22.51 -23.05
C GLY A 31 -13.46 23.77 -22.20
N TYR A 32 -14.39 24.74 -22.27
CA TYR A 32 -14.32 25.95 -21.45
C TYR A 32 -14.62 25.65 -19.97
N LYS A 33 -15.64 24.84 -19.72
CA LYS A 33 -16.02 24.42 -18.37
C LYS A 33 -15.00 23.44 -17.79
N ALA A 34 -14.37 22.61 -18.63
CA ALA A 34 -13.25 21.76 -18.25
C ALA A 34 -12.04 22.59 -17.77
N MET A 35 -11.72 23.70 -18.42
CA MET A 35 -10.62 24.59 -17.99
C MET A 35 -10.87 25.18 -16.58
N ASP A 36 -12.07 25.68 -16.34
CA ASP A 36 -12.50 26.24 -15.06
C ASP A 36 -12.46 25.19 -13.93
N LEU A 37 -13.06 24.01 -14.18
CA LEU A 37 -13.00 22.88 -13.25
C LEU A 37 -11.57 22.38 -13.02
N LEU A 38 -10.72 22.40 -14.05
CA LEU A 38 -9.32 21.99 -13.94
C LEU A 38 -8.55 22.91 -12.99
N GLN A 39 -8.73 24.23 -13.11
CA GLN A 39 -8.09 25.21 -12.21
C GLN A 39 -8.51 24.99 -10.75
N HIS A 40 -9.80 24.76 -10.50
CA HIS A 40 -10.29 24.46 -9.15
C HIS A 40 -9.84 23.09 -8.63
N SER A 41 -9.73 22.09 -9.50
CA SER A 41 -9.35 20.72 -9.12
C SER A 41 -7.86 20.54 -8.90
N MET A 42 -7.02 21.44 -9.44
CA MET A 42 -5.56 21.28 -9.40
C MET A 42 -5.02 21.31 -7.97
N SER A 43 -5.59 22.15 -7.10
CA SER A 43 -5.26 22.16 -5.67
C SER A 43 -5.57 20.81 -5.01
N GLY A 44 -6.72 20.22 -5.32
CA GLY A 44 -7.13 18.91 -4.78
C GLY A 44 -6.23 17.77 -5.27
N ILE A 45 -5.88 17.75 -6.56
CA ILE A 45 -4.99 16.74 -7.14
C ILE A 45 -3.57 16.88 -6.56
N ASN A 46 -3.07 18.11 -6.41
CA ASN A 46 -1.77 18.35 -5.79
C ASN A 46 -1.74 17.90 -4.33
N MET A 47 -2.82 18.16 -3.58
CA MET A 47 -2.96 17.69 -2.20
C MET A 47 -2.98 16.17 -2.12
N LEU A 48 -3.68 15.49 -3.04
CA LEU A 48 -3.69 14.03 -3.16
C LEU A 48 -2.28 13.50 -3.43
N CYS A 49 -1.57 14.02 -4.43
CA CYS A 49 -0.20 13.59 -4.75
C CYS A 49 0.73 13.77 -3.55
N ASN A 50 0.69 14.92 -2.89
CA ASN A 50 1.51 15.18 -1.71
C ASN A 50 1.18 14.23 -0.55
N THR A 51 -0.09 13.92 -0.35
CA THR A 51 -0.55 12.97 0.68
C THR A 51 -0.07 11.55 0.37
N VAL A 52 -0.16 11.12 -0.90
CA VAL A 52 0.36 9.82 -1.33
C VAL A 52 1.87 9.75 -1.12
N ILE A 53 2.63 10.77 -1.54
CA ILE A 53 4.10 10.81 -1.37
C ILE A 53 4.50 10.73 0.11
N LEU A 54 3.90 11.57 0.97
CA LEU A 54 4.20 11.62 2.39
C LEU A 54 3.77 10.34 3.11
N GLY A 55 2.56 9.86 2.82
CA GLY A 55 2.01 8.63 3.38
C GLY A 55 2.88 7.43 3.02
N SER A 56 3.18 7.25 1.74
CA SER A 56 4.05 6.19 1.23
C SER A 56 5.44 6.23 1.85
N THR A 57 6.09 7.39 1.89
CA THR A 57 7.41 7.55 2.55
C THR A 57 7.36 7.13 4.02
N THR A 58 6.27 7.45 4.71
CA THR A 58 6.06 7.03 6.11
C THR A 58 5.87 5.51 6.22
N ILE A 59 5.14 4.88 5.28
CA ILE A 59 4.97 3.42 5.22
C ILE A 59 6.32 2.73 5.04
N LEU A 60 7.19 3.20 4.14
CA LEU A 60 8.55 2.67 3.99
C LEU A 60 9.37 2.77 5.27
N ALA A 61 9.30 3.92 5.94
CA ALA A 61 9.98 4.13 7.22
C ALA A 61 9.47 3.15 8.29
N LEU A 62 8.15 3.00 8.43
CA LEU A 62 7.54 2.04 9.37
C LEU A 62 7.90 0.59 9.04
N MET A 63 7.99 0.23 7.77
CA MET A 63 8.45 -1.09 7.34
C MET A 63 9.90 -1.34 7.75
N LEU A 64 10.79 -0.35 7.59
CA LEU A 64 12.17 -0.46 8.06
C LEU A 64 12.23 -0.62 9.59
N THR A 65 11.46 0.16 10.33
CA THR A 65 11.35 0.02 11.79
C THR A 65 10.88 -1.37 12.20
N LEU A 66 9.87 -1.91 11.51
CA LEU A 66 9.33 -3.24 11.78
C LEU A 66 10.38 -4.34 11.51
N LEU A 67 11.15 -4.21 10.42
CA LEU A 67 12.28 -5.11 10.13
C LEU A 67 13.37 -5.03 11.21
N GLY A 68 13.65 -3.82 11.73
CA GLY A 68 14.58 -3.61 12.83
C GLY A 68 14.15 -4.30 14.12
N LEU A 69 12.90 -4.08 14.53
CA LEU A 69 12.32 -4.71 15.74
C LEU A 69 12.26 -6.22 15.63
N SER A 70 11.87 -6.75 14.46
CA SER A 70 11.78 -8.19 14.27
C SER A 70 13.10 -8.93 14.31
N ARG A 71 14.20 -8.28 13.91
CA ARG A 71 15.54 -8.88 14.01
C ARG A 71 16.03 -8.96 15.45
N SER A 72 15.53 -8.08 16.32
CA SER A 72 15.85 -8.05 17.76
C SER A 72 15.00 -9.00 18.60
N SER A 73 13.82 -9.39 18.11
CA SER A 73 12.99 -10.39 18.78
C SER A 73 13.49 -11.80 18.44
N ASP A 74 13.78 -12.63 19.44
CA ASP A 74 14.18 -14.05 19.32
C ASP A 74 13.08 -14.94 18.67
N SER A 75 11.94 -14.33 18.33
CA SER A 75 10.80 -14.95 17.67
C SER A 75 11.00 -14.96 16.15
N ARG A 76 11.17 -16.19 15.63
CA ARG A 76 11.29 -16.60 14.24
C ARG A 76 10.25 -15.96 13.31
N LEU A 77 10.52 -14.78 12.77
CA LEU A 77 9.75 -14.29 11.63
C LEU A 77 10.07 -15.12 10.38
N THR A 78 9.04 -15.80 9.88
CA THR A 78 9.16 -16.69 8.74
C THR A 78 9.60 -15.91 7.50
N LYS A 79 10.36 -16.55 6.58
CA LYS A 79 10.77 -15.98 5.27
C LYS A 79 9.62 -15.32 4.49
N ARG A 80 8.36 -15.67 4.80
CA ARG A 80 7.15 -15.06 4.25
C ARG A 80 6.98 -13.60 4.65
N HIS A 81 7.26 -13.23 5.90
CA HIS A 81 7.14 -11.86 6.38
C HIS A 81 8.08 -10.90 5.63
N TYR A 82 9.35 -11.29 5.46
CA TYR A 82 10.32 -10.51 4.66
C TYR A 82 9.88 -10.34 3.20
N LYS A 83 9.23 -11.36 2.62
CA LYS A 83 8.67 -11.25 1.26
C LYS A 83 7.49 -10.28 1.19
N ASP A 84 6.63 -10.27 2.21
CA ASP A 84 5.48 -9.36 2.28
C ASP A 84 5.96 -7.91 2.43
N VAL A 85 6.93 -7.66 3.32
CA VAL A 85 7.55 -6.33 3.48
C VAL A 85 8.24 -5.87 2.19
N LEU A 86 8.99 -6.75 1.52
CA LEU A 86 9.63 -6.42 0.24
C LEU A 86 8.60 -6.07 -0.84
N MET A 87 7.46 -6.78 -0.86
CA MET A 87 6.39 -6.50 -1.81
C MET A 87 5.71 -5.15 -1.55
N ILE A 88 5.49 -4.80 -0.28
CA ILE A 88 5.00 -3.47 0.12
C ILE A 88 5.99 -2.42 -0.34
N ALA A 89 7.27 -2.56 0.01
CA ALA A 89 8.29 -1.57 -0.30
C ALA A 89 8.43 -1.32 -1.82
N LYS A 90 8.37 -2.38 -2.63
CA LYS A 90 8.40 -2.26 -4.10
C LYS A 90 7.16 -1.55 -4.63
N SER A 91 5.98 -1.92 -4.15
CA SER A 91 4.71 -1.32 -4.59
C SER A 91 4.64 0.16 -4.21
N ASP A 92 5.10 0.48 -3.02
CA ASP A 92 5.12 1.84 -2.48
C ASP A 92 6.13 2.74 -3.21
N THR A 93 7.32 2.22 -3.52
CA THR A 93 8.32 2.94 -4.33
C THR A 93 7.76 3.29 -5.71
N ILE A 94 7.07 2.33 -6.37
CA ILE A 94 6.43 2.57 -7.67
C ILE A 94 5.35 3.67 -7.53
N LEU A 95 4.54 3.59 -6.48
CA LEU A 95 3.48 4.57 -6.22
C LEU A 95 4.04 5.98 -6.01
N ILE A 96 5.12 6.13 -5.24
CA ILE A 96 5.81 7.41 -5.02
C ILE A 96 6.30 7.98 -6.35
N VAL A 97 6.98 7.17 -7.17
CA VAL A 97 7.51 7.64 -8.47
C VAL A 97 6.38 8.14 -9.37
N ILE A 98 5.27 7.39 -9.46
CA ILE A 98 4.11 7.82 -10.26
C ILE A 98 3.49 9.09 -9.68
N ALA A 99 3.37 9.20 -8.35
CA ALA A 99 2.82 10.39 -7.70
C ALA A 99 3.69 11.64 -7.92
N VAL A 100 5.02 11.51 -7.85
CA VAL A 100 5.97 12.60 -8.13
C VAL A 100 5.88 13.05 -9.58
N ILE A 101 5.89 12.11 -10.55
CA ILE A 101 5.77 12.44 -11.97
C ILE A 101 4.44 13.16 -12.24
N THR A 102 3.35 12.65 -11.65
CA THR A 102 2.01 13.24 -11.77
C THR A 102 1.96 14.65 -11.18
N PHE A 103 2.51 14.82 -9.98
CA PHE A 103 2.60 16.12 -9.31
C PHE A 103 3.37 17.13 -10.15
N LEU A 104 4.53 16.75 -10.68
CA LEU A 104 5.33 17.62 -11.54
C LEU A 104 4.57 17.98 -12.81
N MET A 105 3.92 17.03 -13.47
CA MET A 105 3.12 17.30 -14.67
C MET A 105 1.98 18.30 -14.41
N PHE A 106 1.28 18.18 -13.27
CA PHE A 106 0.16 19.06 -12.94
C PHE A 106 0.55 20.41 -12.35
N ASN A 107 1.80 20.56 -11.89
CA ASN A 107 2.34 21.87 -11.48
C ASN A 107 2.94 22.66 -12.64
N LEU A 108 3.01 22.10 -13.86
CA LEU A 108 3.38 22.89 -15.04
C LEU A 108 2.24 23.87 -15.38
N PRO A 109 2.53 25.14 -15.70
CA PRO A 109 1.51 26.14 -16.05
C PRO A 109 1.00 25.95 -17.48
N ILE A 110 0.32 24.82 -17.74
CA ILE A 110 -0.20 24.48 -19.08
C ILE A 110 -1.25 25.50 -19.54
N SER A 111 -1.95 26.14 -18.60
CA SER A 111 -2.98 27.15 -18.89
C SER A 111 -2.45 28.46 -19.47
N GLU A 112 -1.17 28.75 -19.32
CA GLU A 112 -0.55 29.98 -19.86
C GLU A 112 0.09 29.77 -21.23
N SER A 113 0.03 28.55 -21.77
CA SER A 113 0.62 28.26 -23.07
C SER A 113 -0.33 28.62 -24.21
N GLU A 114 0.08 29.57 -25.05
CA GLU A 114 -0.70 30.08 -26.20
C GLU A 114 -0.95 29.02 -27.29
N GLN A 115 -0.23 27.89 -27.26
CA GLN A 115 -0.31 26.82 -28.26
C GLN A 115 -1.33 25.71 -27.94
N VAL A 116 -1.99 25.72 -26.76
CA VAL A 116 -2.86 24.62 -26.33
C VAL A 116 -4.32 24.92 -26.67
N GLY A 117 -4.82 24.27 -27.72
CA GLY A 117 -6.20 24.42 -28.19
C GLY A 117 -7.26 23.91 -27.20
N LYS A 118 -8.50 24.42 -27.31
CA LYS A 118 -9.61 24.12 -26.37
C LYS A 118 -9.89 22.63 -26.14
N SER A 119 -9.64 21.77 -27.12
CA SER A 119 -9.86 20.31 -27.00
C SER A 119 -8.84 19.62 -26.09
N TRP A 120 -7.66 20.20 -25.90
CA TRP A 120 -6.63 19.66 -25.01
C TRP A 120 -7.00 19.74 -23.53
N TYR A 121 -7.72 20.80 -23.12
CA TYR A 121 -8.16 20.94 -21.73
C TYR A 121 -9.05 19.79 -21.26
N GLN A 122 -9.93 19.31 -22.15
CA GLN A 122 -10.78 18.15 -21.86
C GLN A 122 -9.94 16.88 -21.70
N MET A 123 -8.94 16.67 -22.56
CA MET A 123 -8.03 15.53 -22.46
C MET A 123 -7.20 15.56 -21.17
N ILE A 124 -6.63 16.72 -20.82
CA ILE A 124 -5.87 16.91 -19.58
C ILE A 124 -6.76 16.69 -18.36
N TYR A 125 -8.01 17.17 -18.38
CA TYR A 125 -8.97 16.97 -17.31
C TYR A 125 -9.30 15.50 -17.06
N TYR A 126 -9.69 14.75 -18.09
CA TYR A 126 -10.00 13.33 -17.89
C TYR A 126 -8.75 12.49 -17.57
N SER A 127 -7.58 12.85 -18.14
CA SER A 127 -6.30 12.25 -17.79
C SER A 127 -5.97 12.46 -16.31
N SER A 128 -6.19 13.67 -15.79
CA SER A 128 -5.88 13.99 -14.39
C SER A 128 -6.80 13.29 -13.40
N LEU A 129 -8.10 13.18 -13.69
CA LEU A 129 -9.00 12.37 -12.87
C LEU A 129 -8.65 10.87 -12.95
N GLY A 130 -8.25 10.38 -14.13
CA GLY A 130 -7.78 9.00 -14.29
C GLY A 130 -6.56 8.72 -13.43
N MET A 131 -5.55 9.59 -13.48
CA MET A 131 -4.33 9.46 -12.69
C MET A 131 -4.60 9.57 -11.19
N ALA A 132 -5.47 10.49 -10.78
CA ALA A 132 -5.91 10.63 -9.39
C ALA A 132 -6.61 9.35 -8.87
N SER A 133 -7.45 8.73 -9.70
CA SER A 133 -8.16 7.49 -9.34
C SER A 133 -7.21 6.29 -9.20
N ILE A 134 -6.20 6.21 -10.08
CA ILE A 134 -5.15 5.18 -10.02
C ILE A 134 -4.28 5.38 -8.78
N LEU A 135 -3.83 6.62 -8.52
CA LEU A 135 -3.03 6.95 -7.35
C LEU A 135 -3.79 6.68 -6.04
N GLY A 136 -5.06 7.09 -5.97
CA GLY A 136 -5.91 6.86 -4.80
C GLY A 136 -6.13 5.37 -4.52
N GLY A 137 -6.50 4.58 -5.52
CA GLY A 137 -6.68 3.13 -5.33
C GLY A 137 -5.36 2.39 -5.08
N GLY A 138 -4.28 2.80 -5.75
CA GLY A 138 -2.93 2.28 -5.48
C GLY A 138 -2.51 2.52 -4.03
N PHE A 139 -2.76 3.72 -3.51
CA PHE A 139 -2.49 4.05 -2.11
C PHE A 139 -3.29 3.20 -1.13
N VAL A 140 -4.61 3.03 -1.38
CA VAL A 140 -5.45 2.13 -0.58
C VAL A 140 -4.92 0.69 -0.60
N ALA A 141 -4.47 0.19 -1.76
CA ALA A 141 -3.89 -1.14 -1.85
C ALA A 141 -2.64 -1.28 -0.96
N VAL A 142 -1.72 -0.31 -0.99
CA VAL A 142 -0.53 -0.35 -0.14
C VAL A 142 -0.89 -0.31 1.35
N VAL A 143 -1.83 0.55 1.76
CA VAL A 143 -2.32 0.62 3.15
C VAL A 143 -2.94 -0.71 3.58
N MET A 144 -3.70 -1.37 2.71
CA MET A 144 -4.27 -2.69 3.00
C MET A 144 -3.21 -3.79 3.12
N MET A 145 -2.15 -3.76 2.30
CA MET A 145 -1.02 -4.70 2.44
C MET A 145 -0.28 -4.48 3.76
N LEU A 146 -0.07 -3.21 4.13
CA LEU A 146 0.54 -2.81 5.39
C LEU A 146 -0.27 -3.35 6.57
N TYR A 147 -1.57 -3.10 6.60
CA TYR A 147 -2.46 -3.59 7.65
C TYR A 147 -2.35 -5.11 7.83
N GLY A 148 -2.46 -5.87 6.73
CA GLY A 148 -2.34 -7.33 6.81
C GLY A 148 -0.97 -7.81 7.31
N THR A 149 0.10 -7.11 6.95
CA THR A 149 1.46 -7.43 7.41
C THR A 149 1.62 -7.14 8.90
N ILE A 150 1.11 -6.01 9.39
CA ILE A 150 1.11 -5.67 10.82
C ILE A 150 0.27 -6.67 11.61
N THR A 151 -0.94 -7.01 11.15
CA THR A 151 -1.81 -7.99 11.81
C THR A 151 -1.12 -9.34 11.93
N ASN A 152 -0.42 -9.80 10.89
CA ASN A 152 0.36 -11.04 10.95
C ASN A 152 1.47 -10.97 12.00
N VAL A 153 2.18 -9.84 12.12
CA VAL A 153 3.23 -9.65 13.12
C VAL A 153 2.63 -9.69 14.53
N ILE A 154 1.52 -9.00 14.77
CA ILE A 154 0.84 -9.00 16.07
C ILE A 154 0.36 -10.42 16.43
N LEU A 155 -0.23 -11.16 15.49
CA LEU A 155 -0.73 -12.51 15.75
C LEU A 155 0.38 -13.52 16.04
N ILE A 156 1.48 -13.45 15.29
CA ILE A 156 2.60 -14.40 15.39
C ILE A 156 3.54 -14.04 16.55
N VAL A 157 3.98 -12.78 16.61
CA VAL A 157 4.98 -12.31 17.57
C VAL A 157 4.34 -11.83 18.87
N GLY A 158 3.19 -11.13 18.79
CA GLY A 158 2.53 -10.57 19.96
C GLY A 158 1.63 -11.57 20.71
N LEU A 159 0.81 -12.33 20.00
CA LEU A 159 -0.22 -13.21 20.59
C LEU A 159 0.12 -14.70 20.56
N GLY A 160 1.24 -15.10 19.94
CA GLY A 160 1.75 -16.48 19.97
C GLY A 160 0.80 -17.55 19.43
N LYS A 161 -0.19 -17.20 18.58
CA LYS A 161 -1.18 -18.16 18.07
C LYS A 161 -0.54 -19.16 17.10
N LYS A 162 -0.53 -20.45 17.49
CA LYS A 162 -0.05 -21.58 16.67
C LYS A 162 -1.08 -22.08 15.64
N ASP A 163 -2.38 -21.97 15.92
CA ASP A 163 -3.45 -22.34 14.98
C ASP A 163 -3.85 -21.17 14.08
N HIS A 164 -2.91 -20.74 13.24
CA HIS A 164 -3.20 -19.79 12.17
C HIS A 164 -3.05 -20.51 10.82
N PRO A 165 -3.95 -20.35 9.84
CA PRO A 165 -3.85 -20.96 8.49
C PRO A 165 -2.63 -20.50 7.66
N LEU A 166 -1.65 -19.86 8.30
CA LEU A 166 -0.38 -19.38 7.77
C LEU A 166 0.83 -20.11 8.35
N ILE A 167 0.66 -21.05 9.30
CA ILE A 167 1.74 -21.93 9.75
C ILE A 167 1.89 -23.05 8.71
N SER A 168 3.05 -23.15 8.06
CA SER A 168 3.33 -24.31 7.19
C SER A 168 3.62 -25.53 8.06
N ASP A 169 3.25 -26.74 7.63
CA ASP A 169 3.47 -27.99 8.38
C ASP A 169 4.90 -28.14 8.96
N LYS A 170 5.93 -27.66 8.22
CA LYS A 170 7.33 -27.63 8.70
C LYS A 170 7.58 -26.75 9.94
N GLY A 171 6.77 -25.72 10.13
CA GLY A 171 6.81 -24.83 11.29
C GLY A 171 6.07 -25.41 12.50
N ALA A 172 5.01 -26.18 12.27
CA ALA A 172 4.30 -26.91 13.30
C ALA A 172 5.15 -28.05 13.87
N GLU A 173 5.79 -28.87 13.02
CA GLU A 173 6.70 -29.95 13.44
C GLU A 173 7.90 -29.44 14.26
N GLN A 174 8.45 -28.27 13.89
CA GLN A 174 9.56 -27.67 14.63
C GLN A 174 9.12 -27.05 15.96
N ALA A 175 7.87 -26.58 16.06
CA ALA A 175 7.31 -26.06 17.31
C ALA A 175 7.03 -27.22 18.28
N GLU A 176 6.53 -28.35 17.80
CA GLU A 176 6.34 -29.55 18.62
C GLU A 176 7.67 -30.14 19.12
N LYS A 177 8.72 -30.16 18.29
CA LYS A 177 10.05 -30.63 18.73
C LYS A 177 10.64 -29.74 19.83
N LYS A 178 10.49 -28.42 19.70
CA LYS A 178 10.98 -27.48 20.71
C LYS A 178 10.19 -27.52 22.02
N ASP A 179 8.87 -27.68 21.95
CA ASP A 179 8.06 -27.83 23.16
C ASP A 179 8.44 -29.11 23.91
N LYS A 180 8.71 -30.21 23.19
CA LYS A 180 9.19 -31.48 23.78
C LYS A 180 10.58 -31.34 24.40
N GLU A 181 11.51 -30.68 23.73
CA GLU A 181 12.86 -30.41 24.27
C GLU A 181 12.81 -29.55 25.54
N MET A 182 11.96 -28.51 25.59
CA MET A 182 11.76 -27.70 26.80
C MET A 182 11.08 -28.47 27.93
N GLU A 183 10.18 -29.40 27.62
CA GLU A 183 9.56 -30.28 28.61
C GLU A 183 10.55 -31.30 29.19
N GLU A 184 11.46 -31.81 28.37
CA GLU A 184 12.55 -32.70 28.79
C GLU A 184 13.59 -31.96 29.64
N GLU A 185 14.01 -30.75 29.26
CA GLU A 185 14.92 -29.93 30.08
C GLU A 185 14.31 -29.58 31.45
N LYS A 186 13.01 -29.26 31.51
CA LYS A 186 12.32 -29.03 32.79
C LYS A 186 12.24 -30.27 33.66
N LYS A 187 12.03 -31.45 33.07
CA LYS A 187 12.02 -32.73 33.79
C LYS A 187 13.42 -33.11 34.29
N GLN A 188 14.47 -32.81 33.53
CA GLN A 188 15.85 -33.04 33.97
C GLN A 188 16.27 -32.08 35.08
N ALA A 189 15.83 -30.82 35.03
CA ALA A 189 16.08 -29.83 36.08
C ALA A 189 15.30 -30.08 37.39
N GLN A 190 14.21 -30.86 37.35
CA GLN A 190 13.46 -31.27 38.55
C GLN A 190 13.98 -32.56 39.20
N ASN A 191 14.83 -33.32 38.50
CA ASN A 191 15.39 -34.60 38.95
C ASN A 191 16.90 -34.52 39.30
N ALA A 192 17.47 -33.32 39.30
CA ALA A 192 18.82 -33.00 39.76
C ALA A 192 18.76 -32.20 41.07
#